data_AF-A0A7C4GDX9-F1
#
_entry.id   AF-A0A7C4GDX9-F1
#
_cell.length_a   1.000
_cell.length_b   1.000
_cell.length_c   1.000
_cell.angle_alpha   90.00
_cell.angle_beta   90.00
_cell.angle_gamma   90.00
#
_symmetry.space_group_name_H-M   'P 1'
#
loop_
_entity.id
_entity.type
_entity.pdbx_description
1 polymer ?
#
loop_
_entity_poly.entity_id
_entity_poly.type
_entity_poly.pdbx_seq_one_letter_code
_entity_poly.pdbx_strand_id
1 'polypeptide(L)' 'MRFYSTNRRVPAVSLAEALLQGQAADRGLFLPERFP' A
#
# COMPACT_ATOMS: atom_id res chain seq x y z
N MET A 1 -4.49 -4.38 -9.78
CA MET A 1 -3.59 -4.83 -8.70
C MET A 1 -3.70 -3.81 -7.58
N ARG A 2 -3.83 -4.22 -6.32
CA ARG A 2 -3.89 -3.30 -5.18
C ARG A 2 -2.72 -3.53 -4.24
N PHE A 3 -2.41 -2.49 -3.47
CA PHE A 3 -1.36 -2.46 -2.48
C PHE A 3 -1.95 -2.16 -1.11
N TYR A 4 -1.70 -3.03 -0.15
CA TYR A 4 -2.14 -2.85 1.22
C TYR A 4 -0.98 -2.36 2.08
N SER A 5 -1.26 -1.62 3.16
CA SER A 5 -0.24 -1.32 4.16
C SER A 5 0.07 -2.57 4.99
N THR A 6 1.35 -2.83 5.29
CA THR A 6 1.78 -3.88 6.23
C THR A 6 1.06 -3.83 7.58
N ASN A 7 0.64 -2.64 8.02
CA ASN A 7 -0.08 -2.46 9.28
C ASN A 7 -1.59 -2.69 9.16
N ARG A 8 -2.13 -2.76 7.93
CA ARG A 8 -3.53 -3.02 7.59
C ARG A 8 -4.54 -2.08 8.27
N ARG A 9 -4.13 -0.84 8.59
CA ARG A 9 -5.00 0.18 9.21
C ARG A 9 -5.47 1.26 8.24
N VAL A 10 -5.03 1.18 6.99
CA VAL A 10 -5.48 2.06 5.90
C VAL A 10 -6.06 1.22 4.75
N PRO A 11 -6.98 1.79 3.96
CA PRO A 11 -7.49 1.13 2.76
C PRO A 11 -6.37 0.76 1.79
N ALA A 12 -6.53 -0.35 1.07
CA ALA A 12 -5.63 -0.69 -0.02
C ALA A 12 -5.75 0.35 -1.15
N VAL A 13 -4.65 0.63 -1.84
CA VAL A 13 -4.56 1.65 -2.90
C VAL A 13 -4.03 1.07 -4.20
N SER A 14 -4.08 1.85 -5.28
CA SER A 14 -3.43 1.54 -6.55
C SER A 14 -1.91 1.72 -6.47
N LEU A 15 -1.18 1.21 -7.48
CA LEU A 15 0.27 1.42 -7.59
C LEU A 15 0.63 2.91 -7.67
N ALA A 16 -0.12 3.69 -8.46
CA ALA A 16 0.15 5.11 -8.64
C ALA A 16 0.00 5.89 -7.32
N GLU A 17 -1.06 5.62 -6.57
CA GLU A 17 -1.27 6.22 -5.24
C GLU A 17 -0.16 5.81 -4.26
N ALA A 18 0.19 4.52 -4.20
CA ALA A 18 1.27 4.03 -3.34
C ALA A 18 2.62 4.69 -3.65
N LEU A 19 2.94 4.89 -4.94
CA LEU A 19 4.17 5.53 -5.38
C LEU A 19 4.21 7.02 -5.03
N LEU A 20 3.11 7.75 -5.26
CA LEU A 20 3.03 9.18 -4.96
C LEU A 20 3.04 9.46 -3.46
N GLN A 21 2.39 8.59 -2.68
CA GLN A 21 2.34 8.71 -1.22
C GLN A 21 3.65 8.25 -0.55
N GLY A 22 4.33 7.26 -1.12
CA GLY A 22 5.53 6.65 -0.53
C GLY A 22 5.20 5.77 0.66
N GLN A 23 5.28 6.31 1.88
CA GLN A 23 4.95 5.57 3.10
C GLN A 23 3.44 5.56 3.35
N ALA A 24 2.89 4.42 3.77
CA ALA A 24 1.48 4.35 4.15
C ALA A 24 1.19 5.26 5.36
N ALA A 25 -0.02 5.83 5.44
CA ALA A 25 -0.37 6.81 6.47
C ALA A 25 -0.36 6.24 7.90
N ASP A 26 -0.46 4.91 8.04
CA ASP A 26 -0.32 4.19 9.30
C ASP A 26 1.14 3.82 9.62
N ARG A 27 2.12 4.46 8.95
CA ARG A 27 3.57 4.21 9.05
C ARG A 27 4.00 2.80 8.63
N GLY A 28 3.12 2.06 7.94
CA GLY A 28 3.48 0.82 7.27
C GLY A 28 4.11 1.05 5.90
N LEU A 29 4.45 -0.05 5.24
CA LEU A 29 4.89 -0.05 3.84
C LEU A 29 3.79 -0.63 2.95
N PHE A 30 3.67 -0.12 1.73
CA PHE A 30 2.77 -0.71 0.74
C PHE A 30 3.35 -2.00 0.17
N LEU A 31 2.56 -3.08 0.19
CA LEU A 31 2.88 -4.38 -0.43
C LEU A 31 1.77 -4.80 -1.39
N PRO A 32 2.10 -5.48 -2.50
CA PRO A 32 1.09 -5.98 -3.42
C PRO A 32 0.29 -7.12 -2.78
N GLU A 33 -1.00 -7.19 -3.08
CA GLU A 33 -1.86 -8.30 -2.61
C GLU A 33 -1.47 -9.66 -3.21
N ARG A 34 -0.80 -9.66 -4.36
CA ARG A 34 -0.34 -10.86 -5.07
C ARG A 34 1.06 -10.60 -5.64
N PHE A 35 1.95 -11.57 -5.47
CA PHE A 35 3.22 -11.62 -6.17
C PHE A 35 3.02 -12.34 -7.51
N PRO A 36 3.64 -11.87 -8.61
CA PRO A 36 3.68 -12.63 -9.86
C PRO A 36 4.38 -13.97 -9.69
#